data_AF-A0AAP7L0K7-F1
#
_entry.id   AF-A0AAP7L0K7-F1
#
_cell.length_a   1.000
_cell.length_b   1.000
_cell.length_c   1.000
_cell.angle_alpha   90.00
_cell.angle_beta   90.00
_cell.angle_gamma   90.00
#
_symmetry.space_group_name_H-M   'P 1'
#
loop_
_entity.id
_entity.type
_entity.pdbx_description
1 polymer ?
#
loop_
_entity_poly.entity_id
_entity_poly.type
_entity_poly.pdbx_seq_one_letter_code
_entity_poly.pdbx_strand_id
1 'polypeptide(L)'
;MLTATFLIPAAVIVVGLFNPFGLSFFDEAGSAADWFAAIGTWVIGAGAMKIAYDANAKLKHEREAEDLAKFEARQAALRLIGTEAMTAQVFERNLSSKFDDAGNVDFAQVRILFEIAQKKLGAIRWDNAQKTSLRLSEDALEAMVYTEHNILAVLDYCERFLSKYPADLTSYDPSNCQLMEWMRESASDLTETAKNLEKAIRRDLFGDEDDGSDDAHS
;
A
#
# COMPACT_ATOMS: atom_id res chain seq x y z
N MET A 1 -37.57 6.75 19.57
CA MET A 1 -37.62 5.64 20.54
C MET A 1 -37.01 5.97 21.92
N LEU A 2 -36.40 7.15 22.13
CA LEU A 2 -35.80 7.55 23.42
C LEU A 2 -36.82 8.10 24.44
N THR A 3 -38.01 8.50 23.99
CA THR A 3 -39.04 9.12 24.85
C THR A 3 -39.90 8.08 25.57
N ALA A 4 -40.19 6.94 24.95
CA ALA A 4 -41.10 5.95 25.53
C ALA A 4 -40.50 5.20 26.74
N THR A 5 -39.19 4.91 26.74
CA THR A 5 -38.55 4.11 27.79
C THR A 5 -38.42 4.83 29.14
N PHE A 6 -38.31 6.16 29.13
CA PHE A 6 -38.28 6.98 30.37
C PHE A 6 -39.68 7.42 30.82
N LEU A 7 -40.66 7.50 29.91
CA LEU A 7 -42.03 7.90 30.24
C LEU A 7 -42.80 6.80 30.97
N ILE A 8 -42.53 5.52 30.70
CA ILE A 8 -43.27 4.41 31.33
C ILE A 8 -43.02 4.33 32.85
N PRO A 9 -41.77 4.37 33.38
CA PRO A 9 -41.53 4.37 34.82
C PRO A 9 -42.07 5.63 35.51
N ALA A 10 -41.90 6.80 34.88
CA ALA A 10 -42.42 8.06 35.40
C ALA A 10 -43.96 8.09 35.44
N ALA A 11 -44.62 7.55 34.41
CA ALA A 11 -46.07 7.42 34.36
C ALA A 11 -46.60 6.43 35.41
N VAL A 12 -45.89 5.31 35.66
CA VAL A 12 -46.26 4.35 36.72
C VAL A 12 -46.14 4.99 38.11
N ILE A 13 -45.13 5.83 38.34
CA ILE A 13 -44.94 6.55 39.61
C ILE A 13 -46.02 7.63 39.79
N VAL A 14 -46.32 8.41 38.75
CA VAL A 14 -47.36 9.46 38.81
C VAL A 14 -48.76 8.85 38.97
N VAL A 15 -49.07 7.77 38.24
CA VAL A 15 -50.33 7.05 38.38
C VAL A 15 -50.41 6.37 39.76
N GLY A 16 -49.30 5.85 40.29
CA GLY A 16 -49.24 5.28 41.64
C GLY A 16 -49.42 6.29 42.77
N LEU A 17 -48.89 7.52 42.61
CA LEU A 17 -49.01 8.59 43.61
C LEU A 17 -50.39 9.27 43.64
N PHE A 18 -51.09 9.33 42.51
CA PHE A 18 -52.35 10.10 42.35
C PHE A 18 -53.60 9.23 42.15
N ASN A 19 -53.51 7.90 42.19
CA ASN A 19 -54.68 7.03 42.13
C ASN A 19 -55.33 6.91 43.53
N PRO A 20 -56.64 7.24 43.69
CA PRO A 20 -57.35 7.15 44.98
C PRO A 20 -57.50 5.73 45.52
N PHE A 21 -57.21 4.70 44.71
CA PHE A 21 -56.97 3.34 45.18
C PHE A 21 -55.45 3.13 45.27
N GLY A 22 -54.87 3.56 46.38
CA GLY A 22 -53.44 3.45 46.65
C GLY A 22 -52.92 2.05 46.33
N LEU A 23 -51.82 1.99 45.60
CA LEU A 23 -51.11 0.73 45.40
C LEU A 23 -50.56 0.30 46.77
N SER A 24 -51.18 -0.72 47.36
CA SER A 24 -50.86 -1.31 48.67
C SER A 24 -49.43 -1.83 48.83
N PHE A 25 -48.58 -1.68 47.82
CA PHE A 25 -47.14 -1.95 47.85
C PHE A 25 -46.31 -0.81 48.47
N PHE A 26 -46.90 0.37 48.70
CA PHE A 26 -46.22 1.55 49.26
C PHE A 26 -46.61 1.88 50.71
N ASP A 27 -47.44 1.05 51.35
CA ASP A 27 -47.99 1.30 52.70
C ASP A 27 -47.01 0.97 53.86
N GLU A 28 -45.88 0.32 53.60
CA GLU A 28 -44.84 0.11 54.62
C GLU A 28 -43.84 1.27 54.67
N ALA A 29 -43.66 1.83 55.88
CA ALA A 29 -42.75 2.93 56.21
C ALA A 29 -41.27 2.50 56.05
N GLY A 30 -40.83 2.49 54.80
CA GLY A 30 -39.51 2.06 54.31
C GLY A 30 -39.50 1.90 52.77
N SER A 31 -40.69 1.72 52.19
CA SER A 31 -40.90 1.27 50.80
C SER A 31 -40.50 2.31 49.73
N ALA A 32 -40.95 3.56 49.80
CA ALA A 32 -40.81 4.47 48.64
C ALA A 32 -39.35 4.83 48.30
N ALA A 33 -38.51 5.12 49.30
CA ALA A 33 -37.10 5.46 49.08
C ALA A 33 -36.30 4.27 48.53
N ASP A 34 -36.60 3.05 48.99
CA ASP A 34 -36.00 1.81 48.49
C ASP A 34 -36.42 1.54 47.04
N TRP A 35 -37.67 1.83 46.67
CA TRP A 35 -38.11 1.74 45.26
C TRP A 35 -37.43 2.78 44.37
N PHE A 36 -37.28 4.03 44.83
CA PHE A 36 -36.54 5.06 44.09
C PHE A 36 -35.05 4.71 43.94
N ALA A 37 -34.42 4.16 44.98
CA ALA A 37 -33.04 3.69 44.93
C ALA A 37 -32.89 2.49 43.98
N ALA A 38 -33.83 1.54 44.01
CA ALA A 38 -33.86 0.40 43.11
C ALA A 38 -34.01 0.85 41.65
N ILE A 39 -34.98 1.72 41.34
CA ILE A 39 -35.19 2.26 39.99
C ILE A 39 -34.00 3.11 39.53
N GLY A 40 -33.44 3.94 40.42
CA GLY A 40 -32.26 4.75 40.15
C GLY A 40 -31.05 3.91 39.74
N THR A 41 -30.86 2.74 40.36
CA THR A 41 -29.78 1.81 40.02
C THR A 41 -29.92 1.27 38.59
N TRP A 42 -31.14 0.95 38.15
CA TRP A 42 -31.38 0.51 36.76
C TRP A 42 -31.14 1.62 35.75
N VAL A 43 -31.55 2.86 36.06
CA VAL A 43 -31.32 4.02 35.17
C VAL A 43 -29.82 4.32 35.04
N ILE A 44 -29.08 4.29 36.14
CA ILE A 44 -27.62 4.46 36.14
C ILE A 44 -26.96 3.31 35.36
N GLY A 45 -27.39 2.07 35.59
CA GLY A 45 -26.90 0.90 34.86
C GLY A 45 -27.14 0.98 33.34
N ALA A 46 -28.33 1.42 32.93
CA ALA A 46 -28.67 1.64 31.52
C ALA A 46 -27.86 2.78 30.90
N GLY A 47 -27.65 3.88 31.65
CA GLY A 47 -26.80 4.99 31.23
C GLY A 47 -25.34 4.57 31.05
N ALA A 48 -24.78 3.82 31.99
CA ALA A 48 -23.42 3.28 31.92
C ALA A 48 -23.27 2.31 30.74
N MET A 49 -24.25 1.43 30.51
CA MET A 49 -24.26 0.51 29.39
C MET A 49 -24.31 1.24 28.04
N LYS A 50 -25.09 2.32 27.94
CA LYS A 50 -25.12 3.17 26.75
C LYS A 50 -23.79 3.88 26.50
N ILE A 51 -23.17 4.44 27.53
CA ILE A 51 -21.87 5.10 27.41
C ILE A 51 -20.80 4.10 26.97
N ALA A 52 -20.79 2.89 27.56
CA ALA A 52 -19.89 1.82 27.16
C ALA A 52 -20.12 1.38 25.71
N TYR A 53 -21.38 1.28 25.28
CA TYR A 53 -21.73 0.96 23.90
C TYR A 53 -21.26 2.05 22.92
N ASP A 54 -21.56 3.32 23.22
CA ASP A 54 -21.17 4.45 22.37
C ASP A 54 -19.64 4.62 22.31
N ALA A 55 -18.92 4.36 23.42
CA ALA A 55 -17.46 4.33 23.44
C ALA A 55 -16.88 3.19 22.61
N ASN A 56 -17.45 1.99 22.71
CA ASN A 56 -17.01 0.82 21.94
C ASN A 56 -17.30 0.99 20.43
N ALA A 57 -18.43 1.62 20.09
CA ALA A 57 -18.76 1.96 18.71
C ALA A 57 -17.75 2.96 18.11
N LYS A 58 -17.35 3.99 18.86
CA LYS A 58 -16.30 4.93 18.44
C LYS A 58 -14.96 4.25 18.22
N LEU A 59 -14.53 3.40 19.17
CA LEU A 59 -13.28 2.64 19.04
C LEU A 59 -13.29 1.71 17.82
N LYS A 60 -14.45 1.12 17.51
CA LYS A 60 -14.60 0.29 16.30
C LYS A 60 -14.45 1.13 15.02
N HIS A 61 -15.11 2.28 14.95
CA HIS A 61 -14.99 3.19 13.81
C HIS A 61 -13.57 3.75 13.64
N GLU A 62 -12.88 4.07 14.74
CA GLU A 62 -11.49 4.53 14.70
C GLU A 62 -10.56 3.44 14.15
N ARG A 63 -10.74 2.19 14.58
CA ARG A 63 -9.98 1.04 14.03
C ARG A 63 -10.27 0.81 12.55
N GLU A 64 -11.53 0.86 12.15
CA GLU A 64 -11.93 0.71 10.73
C GLU A 64 -11.30 1.81 9.86
N ALA A 65 -11.27 3.06 10.34
CA ALA A 65 -10.63 4.16 9.64
C ALA A 65 -9.10 4.00 9.56
N GLU A 66 -8.47 3.53 10.64
CA GLU A 66 -7.03 3.26 10.68
C GLU A 66 -6.64 2.12 9.73
N ASP A 67 -7.44 1.05 9.68
CA ASP A 67 -7.24 -0.08 8.78
C ASP A 67 -7.42 0.32 7.31
N LEU A 68 -8.41 1.16 7.01
CA LEU A 68 -8.60 1.71 5.67
C LEU A 68 -7.41 2.59 5.24
N ALA A 69 -6.95 3.47 6.11
CA ALA A 69 -5.78 4.33 5.83
C ALA A 69 -4.51 3.50 5.59
N LYS A 70 -4.28 2.44 6.37
CA LYS A 70 -3.16 1.51 6.16
C LYS A 70 -3.27 0.78 4.82
N PHE A 71 -4.48 0.38 4.44
CA PHE A 71 -4.73 -0.28 3.17
C PHE A 71 -4.46 0.64 1.97
N GLU A 72 -4.96 1.89 2.01
CA GLU A 72 -4.72 2.89 0.97
C GLU A 72 -3.24 3.24 0.83
N ALA A 73 -2.53 3.41 1.96
CA ALA A 73 -1.09 3.66 1.97
C ALA A 73 -0.31 2.50 1.35
N ARG A 74 -0.70 1.25 1.66
CA ARG A 74 -0.12 0.05 1.04
C ARG A 74 -0.34 0.03 -0.48
N GLN A 75 -1.57 0.27 -0.94
CA GLN A 75 -1.86 0.31 -2.37
C GLN A 75 -1.08 1.40 -3.11
N ALA A 76 -0.97 2.60 -2.53
CA ALA A 76 -0.21 3.69 -3.11
C ALA A 76 1.28 3.32 -3.25
N ALA A 77 1.87 2.70 -2.24
CA ALA A 77 3.25 2.24 -2.27
C ALA A 77 3.48 1.13 -3.31
N LEU A 78 2.59 0.14 -3.41
CA LEU A 78 2.67 -0.90 -4.44
C LEU A 78 2.58 -0.31 -5.85
N ARG A 79 1.69 0.66 -6.09
CA ARG A 79 1.60 1.36 -7.39
C ARG A 79 2.87 2.13 -7.73
N LEU A 80 3.51 2.73 -6.74
CA LEU A 80 4.79 3.41 -6.92
C LEU A 80 5.87 2.42 -7.37
N ILE A 81 6.01 1.29 -6.67
CA ILE A 81 6.95 0.22 -7.05
C ILE A 81 6.68 -0.27 -8.47
N GLY A 82 5.42 -0.50 -8.84
CA GLY A 82 5.05 -0.88 -10.21
C GLY A 82 5.46 0.17 -11.25
N THR A 83 5.31 1.46 -10.94
CA THR A 83 5.72 2.56 -11.83
C THR A 83 7.24 2.65 -11.98
N GLU A 84 7.98 2.40 -10.92
CA GLU A 84 9.44 2.36 -10.92
C GLU A 84 9.97 1.15 -11.69
N ALA A 85 9.32 0.00 -11.55
CA ALA A 85 9.59 -1.19 -12.36
C ALA A 85 9.38 -0.90 -13.86
N MET A 86 8.27 -0.27 -14.25
CA MET A 86 8.06 0.16 -15.64
C MET A 86 9.16 1.12 -16.12
N THR A 87 9.63 2.03 -15.27
CA THR A 87 10.73 2.95 -15.60
C THR A 87 12.01 2.19 -15.92
N ALA A 88 12.32 1.15 -15.14
CA ALA A 88 13.46 0.27 -15.38
C ALA A 88 13.34 -0.52 -16.69
N GLN A 89 12.17 -1.07 -17.01
CA GLN A 89 11.92 -1.82 -18.25
C GLN A 89 12.16 -1.01 -19.52
N VAL A 90 11.88 0.29 -19.49
CA VAL A 90 11.97 1.14 -20.69
C VAL A 90 13.43 1.49 -21.04
N PHE A 91 14.38 1.24 -20.14
CA PHE A 91 15.79 1.56 -20.38
C PHE A 91 16.37 0.79 -21.57
N GLU A 92 16.20 -0.54 -21.62
CA GLU A 92 16.71 -1.38 -22.71
C GLU A 92 16.15 -0.95 -24.05
N ARG A 93 14.83 -0.75 -24.15
CA ARG A 93 14.20 -0.22 -25.36
C ARG A 93 14.80 1.11 -25.81
N ASN A 94 15.02 2.03 -24.88
CA ASN A 94 15.62 3.33 -25.20
C ASN A 94 17.06 3.19 -25.66
N LEU A 95 17.82 2.28 -25.06
CA LEU A 95 19.20 1.96 -25.42
C LEU A 95 19.26 1.33 -26.81
N SER A 96 18.49 0.26 -27.04
CA SER A 96 18.35 -0.44 -28.32
C SER A 96 17.93 0.51 -29.45
N SER A 97 17.09 1.52 -29.17
CA SER A 97 16.69 2.54 -30.17
C SER A 97 17.82 3.46 -30.66
N LYS A 98 18.99 3.45 -30.02
CA LYS A 98 20.14 4.27 -30.43
C LYS A 98 21.07 3.56 -31.39
N PHE A 99 20.98 2.23 -31.47
CA PHE A 99 21.81 1.46 -32.36
C PHE A 99 21.35 1.60 -33.81
N ASP A 100 22.29 1.72 -34.74
CA ASP A 100 22.04 1.62 -36.17
C ASP A 100 21.89 0.16 -36.62
N ASP A 101 21.58 -0.05 -37.90
CA ASP A 101 21.42 -1.39 -38.48
C ASP A 101 22.71 -2.23 -38.43
N ALA A 102 23.87 -1.59 -38.28
CA ALA A 102 25.17 -2.24 -38.12
C ALA A 102 25.51 -2.52 -36.64
N GLY A 103 24.63 -2.13 -35.70
CA GLY A 103 24.84 -2.31 -34.27
C GLY A 103 25.83 -1.32 -33.65
N ASN A 104 26.12 -0.20 -34.33
CA ASN A 104 26.92 0.90 -33.81
C ASN A 104 26.02 1.93 -33.12
N VAL A 105 26.59 2.72 -32.21
CA VAL A 105 25.86 3.79 -31.53
C VAL A 105 26.72 5.04 -31.42
N ASP A 106 26.10 6.21 -31.63
CA ASP A 106 26.78 7.48 -31.48
C ASP A 106 27.04 7.82 -30.00
N PHE A 107 28.26 8.23 -29.68
CA PHE A 107 28.65 8.55 -28.31
C PHE A 107 27.76 9.62 -27.67
N ALA A 108 27.43 10.70 -28.41
CA ALA A 108 26.63 11.78 -27.84
C ALA A 108 25.22 11.30 -27.48
N GLN A 109 24.64 10.41 -28.28
CA GLN A 109 23.35 9.78 -28.00
C GLN A 109 23.40 8.86 -26.77
N VAL A 110 24.43 8.00 -26.66
CA VAL A 110 24.60 7.11 -25.49
C VAL A 110 24.82 7.91 -24.23
N ARG A 111 25.67 8.94 -24.28
CA ARG A 111 25.98 9.80 -23.13
C ARG A 111 24.71 10.41 -22.55
N ILE A 112 23.86 11.02 -23.39
CA ILE A 112 22.60 11.62 -22.94
C ILE A 112 21.71 10.56 -22.29
N LEU A 113 21.62 9.38 -22.88
CA LEU A 113 20.83 8.29 -22.32
C LEU A 113 21.36 7.85 -20.94
N PHE A 114 22.68 7.74 -20.78
CA PHE A 114 23.31 7.31 -19.54
C PHE A 114 23.16 8.36 -18.42
N GLU A 115 23.30 9.64 -18.74
CA GLU A 115 23.02 10.72 -17.78
C GLU A 115 21.54 10.69 -17.32
N ILE A 116 20.60 10.44 -18.25
CA ILE A 116 19.18 10.27 -17.90
C ILE A 116 18.97 9.02 -17.04
N ALA A 117 19.63 7.91 -17.36
CA ALA A 117 19.54 6.66 -16.60
C ALA A 117 20.08 6.83 -15.17
N GLN A 118 21.23 7.48 -15.01
CA GLN A 118 21.78 7.83 -13.70
C GLN A 118 20.79 8.64 -12.84
N LYS A 119 20.08 9.59 -13.46
CA LYS A 119 19.07 10.38 -12.76
C LYS A 119 17.81 9.56 -12.43
N LYS A 120 17.28 8.80 -13.39
CA LYS A 120 15.99 8.10 -13.24
C LYS A 120 16.11 6.81 -12.44
N LEU A 121 17.03 5.93 -12.82
CA LEU A 121 17.25 4.66 -12.14
C LEU A 121 17.94 4.88 -10.79
N GLY A 122 18.87 5.84 -10.70
CA GLY A 122 19.53 6.17 -9.42
C GLY A 122 18.58 6.76 -8.35
N ALA A 123 17.41 7.26 -8.77
CA ALA A 123 16.36 7.73 -7.88
C ALA A 123 15.48 6.58 -7.33
N ILE A 124 15.49 5.40 -7.96
CA ILE A 124 14.77 4.24 -7.48
C ILE A 124 15.50 3.72 -6.24
N ARG A 125 14.87 3.91 -5.07
CA ARG A 125 15.41 3.51 -3.77
C ARG A 125 14.29 2.88 -2.97
N TRP A 126 14.34 1.57 -2.82
CA TRP A 126 13.37 0.86 -2.03
C TRP A 126 13.91 0.57 -0.64
N ASP A 127 13.38 1.26 0.36
CA ASP A 127 13.81 1.08 1.73
C ASP A 127 13.43 -0.32 2.26
N ASN A 128 14.34 -0.95 3.00
CA ASN A 128 14.09 -2.21 3.69
C ASN A 128 12.92 -2.10 4.67
N ALA A 129 12.75 -0.94 5.33
CA ALA A 129 11.61 -0.72 6.21
C ALA A 129 10.27 -0.72 5.43
N GLN A 130 10.26 -0.19 4.21
CA GLN A 130 9.11 -0.25 3.32
C GLN A 130 8.82 -1.71 2.91
N LYS A 131 9.85 -2.46 2.48
CA LYS A 131 9.72 -3.88 2.08
C LYS A 131 9.06 -4.73 3.18
N THR A 132 9.45 -4.55 4.44
CA THR A 132 8.84 -5.28 5.58
C THR A 132 7.42 -4.83 5.89
N SER A 133 7.13 -3.53 5.79
CA SER A 133 5.80 -2.97 6.09
C SER A 133 4.73 -3.33 5.04
N LEU A 134 5.14 -3.52 3.78
CA LEU A 134 4.24 -3.75 2.65
C LEU A 134 3.71 -5.19 2.57
N ARG A 135 4.29 -6.13 3.35
CA ARG A 135 3.96 -7.57 3.30
C ARG A 135 3.90 -8.06 1.85
N LEU A 136 4.98 -7.80 1.12
CA LEU A 136 5.14 -8.28 -0.25
C LEU A 136 5.15 -9.81 -0.27
N SER A 137 4.65 -10.40 -1.35
CA SER A 137 4.86 -11.83 -1.61
C SER A 137 6.34 -12.16 -1.73
N GLU A 138 6.71 -13.43 -1.54
CA GLU A 138 8.09 -13.90 -1.70
C GLU A 138 8.59 -13.63 -3.13
N ASP A 139 7.77 -13.94 -4.14
CA ASP A 139 8.02 -13.60 -5.55
C ASP A 139 8.29 -12.11 -5.76
N ALA A 140 7.49 -11.24 -5.14
CA ALA A 140 7.66 -9.79 -5.28
C ALA A 140 8.94 -9.32 -4.60
N LEU A 141 9.29 -9.85 -3.42
CA LEU A 141 10.54 -9.53 -2.74
C LEU A 141 11.76 -9.98 -3.53
N GLU A 142 11.73 -11.20 -4.06
CA GLU A 142 12.81 -11.75 -4.87
C GLU A 142 13.01 -10.93 -6.15
N ALA A 143 11.93 -10.70 -6.92
CA ALA A 143 11.98 -9.90 -8.13
C ALA A 143 12.47 -8.46 -7.87
N MET A 144 12.08 -7.89 -6.73
CA MET A 144 12.51 -6.55 -6.29
C MET A 144 14.01 -6.51 -6.01
N VAL A 145 14.56 -7.51 -5.31
CA VAL A 145 16.00 -7.59 -5.03
C VAL A 145 16.80 -7.75 -6.32
N TYR A 146 16.37 -8.62 -7.23
CA TYR A 146 17.05 -8.77 -8.52
C TYR A 146 16.97 -7.51 -9.39
N THR A 147 15.81 -6.83 -9.40
CA THR A 147 15.66 -5.56 -10.12
C THR A 147 16.61 -4.51 -9.54
N GLU A 148 16.71 -4.41 -8.21
CA GLU A 148 17.63 -3.48 -7.54
C GLU A 148 19.10 -3.79 -7.88
N HIS A 149 19.48 -5.07 -7.89
CA HIS A 149 20.80 -5.50 -8.30
C HIS A 149 21.12 -5.08 -9.75
N ASN A 150 20.20 -5.32 -10.68
CA ASN A 150 20.39 -4.98 -12.09
C ASN A 150 20.37 -3.47 -12.36
N ILE A 151 19.60 -2.69 -11.58
CA ILE A 151 19.70 -1.22 -11.59
C ILE A 151 21.12 -0.79 -11.24
N LEU A 152 21.70 -1.34 -10.17
CA LEU A 152 23.06 -1.00 -9.75
C LEU A 152 24.10 -1.39 -10.80
N ALA A 153 23.96 -2.56 -11.43
CA ALA A 153 24.84 -2.99 -12.52
C ALA A 153 24.79 -2.02 -13.72
N VAL A 154 23.58 -1.65 -14.18
CA VAL A 154 23.40 -0.67 -15.27
C VAL A 154 24.02 0.69 -14.90
N LEU A 155 23.82 1.16 -13.66
CA LEU A 155 24.39 2.41 -13.19
C LEU A 155 25.93 2.39 -13.14
N ASP A 156 26.54 1.28 -12.69
CA ASP A 156 27.99 1.09 -12.70
C ASP A 156 28.55 1.17 -14.12
N TYR A 157 27.93 0.47 -15.07
CA TYR A 157 28.38 0.51 -16.46
C TYR A 157 28.21 1.90 -17.09
N CYS A 158 27.16 2.64 -16.72
CA CYS A 158 26.97 4.02 -17.19
C CYS A 158 28.11 4.90 -16.68
N GLU A 159 28.44 4.80 -15.39
CA GLU A 159 29.52 5.56 -14.76
C GLU A 159 30.88 5.22 -15.38
N ARG A 160 31.17 3.94 -15.56
CA ARG A 160 32.42 3.46 -16.19
C ARG A 160 32.55 3.94 -17.63
N PHE A 161 31.46 3.93 -18.39
CA PHE A 161 31.45 4.43 -19.77
C PHE A 161 31.74 5.94 -19.81
N LEU A 162 31.02 6.73 -19.02
CA LEU A 162 31.19 8.18 -18.95
C LEU A 162 32.58 8.59 -18.45
N SER A 163 33.16 7.79 -17.55
CA SER A 163 34.52 8.03 -17.02
C SER A 163 35.61 7.64 -18.01
N LYS A 164 35.42 6.56 -18.76
CA LYS A 164 36.40 6.06 -19.75
C LYS A 164 36.48 6.96 -20.98
N TYR A 165 35.35 7.49 -21.41
CA TYR A 165 35.23 8.31 -22.61
C TYR A 165 34.78 9.74 -22.24
N PRO A 166 35.68 10.56 -21.67
CA PRO A 166 35.41 11.98 -21.48
C PRO A 166 35.31 12.67 -22.86
N ALA A 167 35.15 14.00 -22.90
CA ALA A 167 34.92 14.76 -24.14
C ALA A 167 35.92 14.53 -25.31
N ASP A 168 37.04 13.85 -25.07
CA ASP A 168 37.98 13.37 -26.09
C ASP A 168 37.54 12.00 -26.65
N LEU A 169 36.99 12.04 -27.87
CA LEU A 169 36.38 10.89 -28.55
C LEU A 169 37.37 10.00 -29.29
N THR A 170 38.67 10.28 -29.23
CA THR A 170 39.69 9.59 -30.04
C THR A 170 39.83 8.09 -29.74
N SER A 171 39.33 7.63 -28.58
CA SER A 171 39.40 6.24 -28.13
C SER A 171 38.08 5.46 -28.23
N TYR A 172 36.99 6.12 -28.64
CA TYR A 172 35.68 5.48 -28.76
C TYR A 172 35.54 4.79 -30.12
N ASP A 173 35.53 3.46 -30.11
CA ASP A 173 35.17 2.64 -31.26
C ASP A 173 33.75 2.08 -31.05
N PRO A 174 32.75 2.57 -31.81
CA PRO A 174 31.37 2.13 -31.66
C PRO A 174 31.16 0.68 -32.11
N SER A 175 32.07 0.12 -32.91
CA SER A 175 32.01 -1.26 -33.41
C SER A 175 32.66 -2.28 -32.47
N ASN A 176 33.46 -1.81 -31.49
CA ASN A 176 34.22 -2.65 -30.59
C ASN A 176 34.30 -2.05 -29.18
N CYS A 177 33.15 -1.97 -28.52
CA CYS A 177 33.05 -1.44 -27.16
C CYS A 177 32.49 -2.48 -26.18
N GLN A 178 33.39 -3.19 -25.50
CA GLN A 178 33.01 -4.20 -24.48
C GLN A 178 32.07 -3.66 -23.39
N LEU A 179 32.23 -2.39 -22.98
CA LEU A 179 31.34 -1.77 -22.00
C LEU A 179 29.90 -1.66 -22.54
N MET A 180 29.74 -1.46 -23.85
CA MET A 180 28.42 -1.42 -24.45
C MET A 180 27.78 -2.80 -24.58
N GLU A 181 28.56 -3.84 -24.82
CA GLU A 181 28.05 -5.21 -24.81
C GLU A 181 27.50 -5.57 -23.42
N TRP A 182 28.30 -5.37 -22.36
CA TRP A 182 27.86 -5.63 -20.98
C TRP A 182 26.67 -4.77 -20.58
N MET A 183 26.61 -3.51 -21.03
CA MET A 183 25.46 -2.66 -20.79
C MET A 183 24.18 -3.22 -21.44
N ARG A 184 24.25 -3.74 -22.66
CA ARG A 184 23.08 -4.32 -23.34
C ARG A 184 22.58 -5.57 -22.62
N GLU A 185 23.50 -6.43 -22.18
CA GLU A 185 23.18 -7.62 -21.38
C GLU A 185 22.49 -7.21 -20.07
N SER A 186 23.10 -6.33 -19.28
CA SER A 186 22.50 -5.87 -18.02
C SER A 186 21.19 -5.10 -18.20
N ALA A 187 21.00 -4.38 -19.32
CA ALA A 187 19.73 -3.72 -19.63
C ALA A 187 18.63 -4.75 -19.96
N SER A 188 18.98 -5.84 -20.64
CA SER A 188 18.07 -6.96 -20.90
C SER A 188 17.64 -7.63 -19.59
N ASP A 189 18.60 -7.96 -18.72
CA ASP A 189 18.34 -8.58 -17.42
C ASP A 189 17.50 -7.66 -16.52
N LEU A 190 17.79 -6.36 -16.53
CA LEU A 190 16.99 -5.34 -15.84
C LEU A 190 15.55 -5.34 -16.34
N THR A 191 15.35 -5.45 -17.65
CA THR A 191 14.01 -5.46 -18.25
C THR A 191 13.22 -6.70 -17.85
N GLU A 192 13.85 -7.87 -17.85
CA GLU A 192 13.23 -9.11 -17.42
C GLU A 192 12.84 -9.07 -15.94
N THR A 193 13.79 -8.72 -15.07
CA THR A 193 13.55 -8.66 -13.62
C THR A 193 12.51 -7.61 -13.25
N ALA A 194 12.50 -6.46 -13.93
CA ALA A 194 11.49 -5.43 -13.71
C ALA A 194 10.09 -5.83 -14.24
N LYS A 195 9.99 -6.64 -15.30
CA LYS A 195 8.70 -7.23 -15.72
C LYS A 195 8.17 -8.22 -14.69
N ASN A 196 9.05 -9.05 -14.15
CA ASN A 196 8.69 -10.01 -13.10
C ASN A 196 8.20 -9.27 -11.85
N LEU A 197 8.88 -8.18 -11.47
CA LEU A 197 8.46 -7.33 -10.37
C LEU A 197 7.09 -6.70 -10.63
N GLU A 198 6.86 -6.14 -11.82
CA GLU A 198 5.55 -5.56 -12.17
C GLU A 198 4.44 -6.62 -12.06
N LYS A 199 4.66 -7.83 -12.59
CA LYS A 199 3.70 -8.94 -12.52
C LYS A 199 3.41 -9.32 -11.07
N ALA A 200 4.44 -9.45 -10.23
CA ALA A 200 4.29 -9.81 -8.83
C ALA A 200 3.54 -8.72 -8.04
N ILE A 201 3.85 -7.45 -8.29
CA ILE A 201 3.17 -6.32 -7.66
C ILE A 201 1.70 -6.22 -8.10
N ARG A 202 1.40 -6.51 -9.37
CA ARG A 202 0.02 -6.57 -9.87
C ARG A 202 -0.77 -7.67 -9.16
N ARG A 203 -0.17 -8.84 -8.97
CA ARG A 203 -0.77 -9.94 -8.17
C ARG A 203 -1.00 -9.52 -6.72
N ASP A 204 -0.04 -8.86 -6.07
CA ASP A 204 -0.18 -8.35 -4.70
C ASP A 204 -1.27 -7.27 -4.57
N LEU A 205 -1.53 -6.49 -5.63
CA LEU A 205 -2.56 -5.45 -5.67
C LEU A 205 -3.97 -5.97 -5.94
N PHE A 206 -4.11 -6.93 -6.86
CA PHE A 206 -5.41 -7.33 -7.42
C PHE A 206 -5.77 -8.80 -7.17
N GLY A 207 -4.85 -9.61 -6.66
CA GLY A 207 -4.97 -11.07 -6.60
C GLY A 207 -4.50 -11.74 -7.89
N ASP A 208 -4.45 -13.08 -7.89
CA ASP A 208 -4.25 -13.84 -9.12
C ASP A 208 -5.45 -13.61 -10.05
N GLU A 209 -5.24 -12.81 -11.10
CA GLU A 209 -6.08 -12.95 -12.29
C GLU A 209 -5.68 -14.28 -12.93
N ASP A 210 -6.58 -15.26 -12.86
CA ASP A 210 -6.50 -16.52 -13.62
C ASP A 210 -6.26 -16.12 -15.08
N ASP A 211 -5.01 -16.27 -15.56
CA ASP A 211 -4.66 -16.12 -16.97
C ASP A 211 -5.49 -17.20 -17.69
N GLY A 212 -6.63 -16.77 -18.23
CA GLY A 212 -7.62 -17.64 -18.86
C GLY A 212 -6.93 -18.64 -19.79
N SER A 213 -7.22 -19.91 -19.53
CA SER A 213 -6.84 -21.07 -20.32
C SER A 213 -6.78 -20.77 -21.82
N ASP A 214 -5.56 -20.63 -22.36
CA ASP A 214 -5.26 -20.90 -23.76
C ASP A 214 -5.29 -22.42 -24.01
N ASP A 215 -6.44 -23.04 -23.75
CA ASP A 215 -6.82 -24.33 -24.32
C ASP A 215 -7.73 -24.06 -25.53
N ALA A 216 -7.15 -23.42 -26.54
CA ALA A 216 -7.72 -23.35 -27.88
C ALA A 216 -6.59 -23.55 -28.87
N HIS A 217 -6.29 -24.82 -29.18
CA HIS A 217 -6.07 -25.37 -30.53
C HIS A 217 -5.21 -26.63 -30.45
N SER A 218 -5.86 -27.79 -30.51
CA SER A 218 -5.38 -29.01 -31.17
C SER A 218 -6.58 -29.81 -31.66
#